data_AF-A0A821MCK6-F1
#
_entry.id   AF-A0A821MCK6-F1
#
_cell.length_a   1.000
_cell.length_b   1.000
_cell.length_c   1.000
_cell.angle_alpha   90.00
_cell.angle_beta   90.00
_cell.angle_gamma   90.00
#
_symmetry.space_group_name_H-M   'P 1'
#
loop_
_entity.id
_entity.type
_entity.pdbx_description
1 polymer ?
#
loop_
_entity_poly.entity_id
_entity_poly.type
_entity_poly.pdbx_seq_one_letter_code
_entity_poly.pdbx_strand_id
1 'polypeptide(L)'
;LLNVKIERIDENYLNADRWERFISKNMTSLIKFIFRYSDTIDDEFEINFYHSLINRFTSSFWIDRKWIFKLLTKDDELIYSISPY
;
A
#
# COMPACT_ATOMS: atom_id res chain seq x y z
N LEU A 1 -8.18 -2.58 14.31
CA LEU A 1 -7.76 -1.58 13.30
C LEU A 1 -6.25 -1.54 13.35
N LEU A 2 -5.58 -1.65 12.20
CA LEU A 2 -4.14 -1.44 12.08
C LEU A 2 -3.92 -0.26 11.12
N ASN A 3 -3.15 0.73 11.56
CA ASN A 3 -2.79 1.90 10.77
C ASN A 3 -1.26 1.98 10.70
N VAL A 4 -0.73 2.04 9.49
CA VAL A 4 0.71 2.03 9.21
C VAL A 4 1.02 3.20 8.30
N LYS A 5 1.93 4.07 8.76
CA LYS A 5 2.48 5.18 7.97
C LYS A 5 3.99 4.99 7.86
N ILE A 6 4.50 5.05 6.65
CA ILE A 6 5.92 4.82 6.34
C ILE A 6 6.36 5.93 5.38
N GLU A 7 7.50 6.53 5.70
CA GLU A 7 8.09 7.62 4.92
C GLU A 7 9.54 7.18 4.60
N ARG A 8 9.93 7.18 3.32
CA ARG A 8 11.33 7.11 2.84
C ARG A 8 12.30 6.20 3.63
N ILE A 9 11.93 4.94 3.86
CA ILE A 9 12.79 3.99 4.59
C ILE A 9 13.04 2.72 3.78
N ASP A 10 12.00 2.06 3.28
CA ASP A 10 12.16 0.73 2.69
C ASP A 10 10.97 0.39 1.77
N GLU A 11 11.19 0.36 0.46
CA GLU A 11 10.17 -0.02 -0.53
C GLU A 11 9.68 -1.48 -0.38
N ASN A 12 10.39 -2.31 0.42
CA ASN A 12 9.91 -3.64 0.78
C ASN A 12 8.61 -3.58 1.59
N TYR A 13 8.25 -2.45 2.17
CA TYR A 13 6.94 -2.26 2.79
C TYR A 13 5.79 -2.20 1.79
N LEU A 14 6.06 -1.97 0.51
CA LEU A 14 5.03 -2.13 -0.52
C LEU A 14 4.72 -3.62 -0.78
N ASN A 15 5.54 -4.58 -0.30
CA ASN A 15 5.36 -6.02 -0.54
C ASN A 15 4.07 -6.54 0.12
N ALA A 16 3.05 -6.79 -0.69
CA ALA A 16 1.76 -7.26 -0.21
C ALA A 16 1.77 -8.69 0.31
N ASP A 17 2.52 -9.60 -0.30
CA ASP A 17 2.64 -10.98 0.22
C ASP A 17 3.16 -10.97 1.65
N ARG A 18 4.10 -10.06 1.96
CA ARG A 18 4.62 -9.89 3.32
C ARG A 18 3.52 -9.45 4.28
N TRP A 19 2.72 -8.45 3.89
CA TRP A 19 1.59 -7.99 4.71
C TRP A 19 0.49 -9.03 4.85
N GLU A 20 0.13 -9.72 3.77
CA GLU A 20 -0.87 -10.78 3.77
C GLU A 20 -0.46 -11.91 4.73
N ARG A 21 0.78 -12.41 4.64
CA ARG A 21 1.30 -13.43 5.56
C ARG A 21 1.30 -12.94 7.00
N PHE A 22 1.72 -11.70 7.24
CA PHE A 22 1.77 -11.12 8.58
C PHE A 22 0.37 -11.01 9.19
N ILE A 23 -0.60 -10.47 8.46
CA ILE A 23 -1.98 -10.28 8.92
C ILE A 23 -2.67 -11.63 9.11
N SER A 24 -2.54 -12.53 8.14
CA SER A 24 -3.14 -13.86 8.21
C SER A 24 -2.62 -14.68 9.39
N LYS A 25 -1.33 -14.54 9.72
CA LYS A 25 -0.72 -15.28 10.84
C LYS A 25 -1.02 -14.67 12.21
N ASN A 26 -0.96 -13.35 12.33
CA ASN A 26 -0.91 -12.68 13.64
C ASN A 26 -2.18 -11.89 13.98
N MET A 27 -3.04 -11.59 12.99
CA MET A 27 -4.15 -10.66 13.14
C MET A 27 -5.41 -11.16 12.40
N THR A 28 -5.80 -12.41 12.66
CA THR A 28 -6.92 -13.08 11.98
C THR A 28 -8.26 -12.33 12.10
N SER A 29 -8.47 -11.61 13.21
CA SER A 29 -9.65 -10.78 13.47
C SER A 29 -9.54 -9.33 12.97
N LEU A 30 -8.49 -8.98 12.22
CA LEU A 30 -8.31 -7.61 11.74
C LEU A 30 -9.42 -7.21 10.77
N ILE A 31 -10.25 -6.24 11.14
CA ILE A 31 -11.37 -5.77 10.29
C ILE A 31 -10.91 -4.68 9.31
N LYS A 32 -9.97 -3.82 9.72
CA LYS A 32 -9.51 -2.66 8.95
C LYS A 32 -8.00 -2.57 8.94
N PHE A 33 -7.44 -2.43 7.75
CA PHE A 33 -6.04 -2.13 7.50
C PHE A 33 -5.93 -0.84 6.71
N ILE A 34 -5.25 0.15 7.29
CA ILE A 34 -4.93 1.42 6.64
C ILE A 34 -3.42 1.47 6.51
N PHE A 35 -2.95 1.63 5.29
CA PHE A 35 -1.53 1.69 4.97
C PHE A 35 -1.26 2.93 4.13
N ARG A 36 -0.20 3.65 4.44
CA ARG A 36 0.32 4.76 3.65
C ARG A 36 1.83 4.68 3.60
N TYR A 37 2.37 4.58 2.40
CA TYR A 37 3.78 4.75 2.11
C TYR A 37 3.93 5.99 1.23
N SER A 38 4.75 6.94 1.64
CA SER A 38 5.12 8.09 0.81
C SER A 38 6.60 8.07 0.46
N ASP A 39 6.86 8.43 -0.79
CA ASP A 39 8.19 8.76 -1.29
C ASP A 39 8.16 10.17 -1.88
N THR A 40 9.27 10.89 -1.80
CA THR A 40 9.35 12.22 -2.42
C THR A 40 9.76 12.05 -3.87
N ILE A 41 9.09 12.80 -4.72
CA ILE A 41 9.33 12.87 -6.16
C ILE A 41 9.90 14.24 -6.51
N ASP A 42 10.60 14.33 -7.65
CA ASP A 42 11.10 15.60 -8.19
C ASP A 42 10.17 16.16 -9.27
N ASP A 43 10.48 17.36 -9.75
CA ASP A 43 9.69 18.07 -10.76
C ASP A 43 9.65 17.35 -12.12
N GLU A 44 10.58 16.42 -12.37
CA GLU A 44 10.65 15.60 -13.59
C GLU A 44 9.92 14.26 -13.45
N PHE A 45 9.35 13.97 -12.27
CA PHE A 45 8.69 12.72 -12.01
C PHE A 45 7.34 12.61 -12.72
N GLU A 46 7.21 11.59 -13.57
CA GLU A 46 5.94 11.20 -14.16
C GLU A 46 5.49 9.84 -13.64
N ILE A 47 4.24 9.76 -13.20
CA ILE A 47 3.59 8.47 -12.92
C ILE A 47 3.51 7.70 -14.24
N ASN A 48 4.36 6.70 -14.36
CA ASN A 48 4.29 5.75 -15.47
C ASN A 48 3.60 4.44 -15.07
N PHE A 49 3.33 3.61 -16.08
CA PHE A 49 2.63 2.33 -15.90
C PHE A 49 3.31 1.40 -14.90
N TYR A 50 4.63 1.46 -14.72
CA TYR A 50 5.34 0.62 -13.75
C TYR A 50 4.87 0.86 -12.32
N HIS A 51 4.55 2.10 -11.95
CA HIS A 51 4.07 2.44 -10.60
C HIS A 51 2.66 1.86 -10.34
N SER A 52 1.81 1.80 -11.36
CA SER A 52 0.50 1.12 -11.30
C SER A 52 0.59 -0.41 -11.42
N LEU A 53 1.63 -0.91 -12.06
CA LEU A 53 1.96 -2.34 -12.19
C LEU A 53 2.63 -2.92 -10.95
N ILE A 54 2.85 -2.12 -9.89
CA ILE A 54 3.20 -2.62 -8.57
C ILE A 54 1.98 -3.39 -8.05
N ASN A 55 1.78 -4.58 -8.62
CA ASN A 55 0.64 -5.47 -8.50
C ASN A 55 0.75 -6.22 -7.18
N ARG A 56 0.77 -5.48 -6.08
CA ARG A 56 1.06 -6.06 -4.78
C ARG A 56 -0.28 -6.47 -4.13
N PHE A 57 -1.30 -5.61 -4.09
CA PHE A 57 -2.50 -5.85 -3.27
C PHE A 57 -3.71 -6.38 -4.05
N THR A 58 -3.54 -7.44 -4.85
CA THR A 58 -4.58 -7.97 -5.76
C THR A 58 -4.91 -9.45 -5.57
N SER A 59 -4.27 -10.13 -4.62
CA SER A 59 -4.67 -11.50 -4.25
C SER A 59 -6.12 -11.51 -3.71
N SER A 60 -6.73 -12.70 -3.68
CA SER A 60 -8.07 -12.89 -3.11
C SER A 60 -8.17 -12.35 -1.68
N PHE A 61 -7.12 -12.45 -0.87
CA PHE A 61 -7.08 -11.89 0.47
C PHE A 61 -7.43 -10.38 0.50
N TRP A 62 -6.87 -9.58 -0.42
CA TRP A 62 -7.11 -8.14 -0.48
C TRP A 62 -8.49 -7.82 -1.07
N ILE A 63 -8.87 -8.55 -2.13
CA ILE A 63 -10.14 -8.37 -2.83
C ILE A 63 -11.32 -8.73 -1.92
N ASP A 64 -11.30 -9.89 -1.27
CA ASP A 64 -12.39 -10.37 -0.42
C ASP A 64 -12.62 -9.47 0.80
N ARG A 65 -11.53 -8.88 1.31
CA ARG A 65 -11.57 -7.88 2.39
C ARG A 65 -11.97 -6.48 1.93
N LYS A 66 -12.11 -6.26 0.62
CA LYS A 66 -12.39 -4.95 0.00
C LYS A 66 -11.41 -3.88 0.47
N TRP A 67 -10.14 -4.25 0.62
CA TRP A 67 -9.07 -3.31 0.97
C TRP A 67 -8.40 -2.84 -0.32
N ILE A 68 -8.68 -1.59 -0.68
CA ILE A 68 -8.36 -1.06 -2.01
C ILE A 68 -7.04 -0.34 -1.97
N PHE A 69 -6.15 -0.71 -2.88
CA PHE A 69 -4.92 0.00 -3.15
C PHE A 69 -5.16 1.22 -4.05
N LYS A 70 -4.52 2.35 -3.72
CA LYS A 70 -4.53 3.59 -4.51
C LYS A 70 -3.14 4.17 -4.58
N LEU A 71 -2.79 4.68 -5.77
CA LEU A 71 -1.61 5.48 -6.02
C LEU A 71 -2.05 6.93 -6.27
N LEU A 72 -1.45 7.88 -5.57
CA LEU A 72 -1.79 9.30 -5.65
C LEU A 72 -0.51 10.13 -5.63
N THR A 73 -0.52 11.31 -6.22
CA THR A 73 0.53 12.32 -6.03
C THR A 73 -0.04 13.51 -5.27
N LYS A 74 0.76 14.07 -4.35
CA LYS A 74 0.38 15.27 -3.59
C LYS A 74 1.63 15.94 -3.01
N ASP A 75 1.75 17.26 -3.19
CA ASP A 75 2.79 18.09 -2.56
C ASP A 75 4.20 17.46 -2.66
N ASP A 76 4.63 17.15 -3.89
CA ASP A 76 5.92 16.50 -4.21
C ASP A 76 6.11 15.10 -3.58
N GLU A 77 5.02 14.43 -3.18
CA GLU A 77 5.02 13.04 -2.75
C GLU A 77 4.29 12.13 -3.73
N LEU A 78 4.85 10.95 -3.96
CA LEU A 78 4.14 9.78 -4.47
C LEU A 78 3.64 8.94 -3.28
N ILE A 79 2.33 8.75 -3.21
CA ILE A 79 1.65 8.11 -2.09
C ILE A 79 1.01 6.81 -2.56
N TYR A 80 1.48 5.72 -1.97
CA TYR A 80 0.88 4.40 -2.05
C TYR A 80 0.00 4.19 -0.83
N SER A 81 -1.27 3.84 -1.03
CA SER A 81 -2.22 3.71 0.08
C SER A 81 -3.12 2.50 -0.05
N ILE A 82 -3.50 1.93 1.10
CA ILE A 82 -4.56 0.93 1.20
C ILE A 82 -5.55 1.40 2.23
N SER A 83 -6.83 1.32 1.88
CA SER A 83 -7.92 1.61 2.79
C SER A 83 -9.09 0.65 2.56
N PRO A 84 -9.86 0.30 3.59
CA PRO A 84 -11.14 -0.39 3.39
C PRO A 84 -12.07 0.45 2.52
N TYR A 85 -12.87 -0.20 1.67
CA TYR A 85 -13.97 0.42 0.93
C TYR A 85 -15.04 0.99 1.85
#